data_AF-B7CC01-F1
#
_entry.id   AF-B7CC01-F1
#
_cell.length_a   1.000
_cell.length_b   1.000
_cell.length_c   1.000
_cell.angle_alpha   90.00
_cell.angle_beta   90.00
_cell.angle_gamma   90.00
#
_symmetry.space_group_name_H-M   'P 1'
#
loop_
_entity.id
_entity.type
_entity.pdbx_description
1 polymer ?
#
loop_
_entity_poly.entity_id
_entity_poly.type
_entity_poly.pdbx_seq_one_letter_code
_entity_poly.pdbx_strand_id
1 'polypeptide(L)'
;MYNQNKIISIRENIMEISKNNISWIETWETNKSHNIEVGFDNHKLLKGFISNNVYPTLNNVPSKEFFSNLKKQIPKLYIEDEIIYAELNCFIDNEPYKIQFDYAKDCWIIKDKDDTIIEKR
;
A
#
# COMPACT_ATOMS: atom_id res chain seq x y z
N MET A 1 -2.71 -25.84 39.61
CA MET A 1 -3.73 -25.60 38.58
C MET A 1 -3.41 -24.29 37.89
N TYR A 2 -3.16 -24.35 36.59
CA TYR A 2 -2.81 -23.23 35.73
C TYR A 2 -3.91 -22.17 35.70
N ASN A 3 -3.54 -20.90 35.78
CA ASN A 3 -4.36 -19.83 35.22
C ASN A 3 -3.46 -18.81 34.51
N GLN A 4 -2.86 -19.26 33.41
CA GLN A 4 -2.16 -18.43 32.43
C GLN A 4 -3.19 -17.80 31.47
N ASN A 5 -4.05 -16.93 31.99
CA ASN A 5 -5.00 -16.23 31.14
C ASN A 5 -4.70 -14.74 31.07
N LYS A 6 -4.38 -14.34 29.84
CA LYS A 6 -4.56 -12.99 29.30
C LYS A 6 -3.45 -11.96 29.57
N ILE A 7 -2.21 -12.34 29.27
CA ILE A 7 -1.35 -11.42 28.49
C ILE A 7 -1.85 -11.48 27.05
N ILE A 8 -3.06 -10.96 26.79
CA ILE A 8 -3.35 -10.47 25.45
C ILE A 8 -2.56 -9.17 25.40
N SER A 9 -1.32 -9.33 24.95
CA SER A 9 -0.52 -8.26 24.41
C SER A 9 -1.44 -7.44 23.52
N ILE A 10 -1.85 -6.28 24.01
CA ILE A 10 -2.36 -5.15 23.23
C ILE A 10 -1.13 -4.65 22.43
N ARG A 11 -0.62 -5.52 21.56
CA ARG A 11 -0.01 -5.07 20.33
C ARG A 11 -1.22 -4.62 19.56
N GLU A 12 -1.34 -3.31 19.49
CA GLU A 12 -2.19 -2.60 18.53
C GLU A 12 -2.31 -3.47 17.27
N ASN A 13 -3.54 -3.60 16.77
CA ASN A 13 -3.84 -4.18 15.47
C ASN A 13 -3.07 -3.43 14.38
N ILE A 14 -1.76 -3.64 14.30
CA ILE A 14 -1.00 -3.54 13.08
C ILE A 14 -1.63 -4.67 12.26
N MET A 15 -2.62 -4.32 11.46
CA MET A 15 -2.94 -5.09 10.26
C MET A 15 -1.66 -5.05 9.44
N GLU A 16 -0.74 -5.94 9.80
CA GLU A 16 0.51 -6.14 9.12
C GLU A 16 0.07 -6.68 7.76
N ILE A 17 0.04 -5.79 6.77
CA ILE A 17 -0.28 -6.15 5.40
C ILE A 17 0.79 -7.17 5.01
N SER A 18 0.41 -8.43 5.10
CA SER A 18 1.34 -9.54 5.00
C SER A 18 1.92 -9.59 3.58
N LYS A 19 3.12 -10.18 3.47
CA LYS A 19 3.98 -10.24 2.27
C LYS A 19 3.32 -10.72 0.96
N ASN A 20 2.04 -11.10 0.94
CA ASN A 20 1.40 -11.84 -0.16
C ASN A 20 0.06 -11.24 -0.65
N ASN A 21 -0.22 -9.95 -0.41
CA ASN A 21 -1.55 -9.38 -0.71
C ASN A 21 -1.67 -8.65 -2.05
N ILE A 22 -0.58 -8.54 -2.84
CA ILE A 22 -0.62 -7.84 -4.13
C ILE A 22 -0.60 -8.86 -5.27
N SER A 23 -1.67 -8.86 -6.05
CA SER A 23 -1.71 -9.53 -7.35
C SER A 23 -1.25 -8.55 -8.42
N TRP A 24 -0.01 -8.69 -8.88
CA TRP A 24 0.51 -7.88 -9.97
C TRP A 24 -0.18 -8.22 -11.30
N ILE A 25 -0.32 -7.19 -12.12
CA ILE A 25 -1.02 -7.27 -13.40
C ILE A 25 0.02 -7.26 -14.51
N GLU A 26 -0.12 -8.21 -15.42
CA GLU A 26 0.75 -8.29 -16.59
C GLU A 26 0.41 -7.19 -17.59
N THR A 27 1.40 -6.75 -18.36
CA THR A 27 1.25 -5.60 -19.28
C THR A 27 0.14 -5.76 -20.32
N TRP A 28 -0.24 -7.00 -20.67
CA TRP A 28 -1.32 -7.31 -21.60
C TRP A 28 -2.71 -7.38 -20.97
N GLU A 29 -2.84 -7.37 -19.63
CA GLU A 29 -4.11 -7.47 -18.91
C GLU A 29 -4.80 -6.10 -18.77
N THR A 30 -5.08 -5.41 -19.89
CA THR A 30 -5.49 -3.99 -19.91
C THR A 30 -6.82 -3.68 -19.22
N ASN A 31 -7.70 -4.66 -19.08
CA ASN A 31 -9.05 -4.48 -18.53
C ASN A 31 -9.17 -4.92 -17.05
N LYS A 32 -8.06 -5.31 -16.42
CA LYS A 32 -8.07 -5.80 -15.05
C LYS A 32 -8.08 -4.63 -14.07
N SER A 33 -9.00 -4.69 -13.10
CA SER A 33 -9.07 -3.69 -12.03
C SER A 33 -7.78 -3.70 -11.22
N HIS A 34 -7.31 -2.52 -10.84
CA HIS A 34 -6.14 -2.29 -10.02
C HIS A 34 -6.46 -1.22 -8.99
N ASN A 35 -5.78 -1.30 -7.87
CA ASN A 35 -5.85 -0.29 -6.83
C ASN A 35 -4.48 0.11 -6.30
N ILE A 36 -3.40 -0.56 -6.72
CA ILE A 36 -2.03 -0.13 -6.43
C ILE A 36 -1.27 0.07 -7.73
N GLU A 37 -0.45 1.12 -7.76
CA GLU A 37 0.46 1.43 -8.85
C GLU A 37 1.87 1.72 -8.31
N VAL A 38 2.87 1.31 -9.08
CA VAL A 38 4.29 1.57 -8.81
C VAL A 38 4.91 2.16 -10.06
N GLY A 39 5.40 3.39 -9.95
CA GLY A 39 6.10 4.08 -11.03
C GLY A 39 7.61 3.92 -10.92
N PHE A 40 8.26 3.76 -12.07
CA PHE A 40 9.71 3.60 -12.16
C PHE A 40 10.37 4.78 -12.89
N ASP A 41 11.65 4.96 -12.63
CA ASP A 41 12.52 5.99 -13.24
C ASP A 41 12.56 5.93 -14.77
N ASN A 42 12.43 4.74 -15.34
CA ASN A 42 12.40 4.48 -16.78
C ASN A 42 11.02 4.68 -17.43
N HIS A 43 10.09 5.35 -16.76
CA HIS A 43 8.70 5.60 -17.19
C HIS A 43 7.81 4.35 -17.30
N LYS A 44 8.25 3.18 -16.85
CA LYS A 44 7.36 2.02 -16.71
C LYS A 44 6.40 2.25 -15.55
N LEU A 45 5.25 1.58 -15.64
CA LEU A 45 4.22 1.55 -14.62
C LEU A 45 3.83 0.10 -14.36
N LEU A 46 3.92 -0.32 -13.11
CA LEU A 46 3.45 -1.64 -12.66
C LEU A 46 2.14 -1.44 -11.89
N LYS A 47 1.09 -2.13 -12.36
CA LYS A 47 -0.23 -2.11 -11.71
C LYS A 47 -0.42 -3.39 -10.92
N GLY A 48 -1.15 -3.29 -9.82
CA GLY A 48 -1.49 -4.42 -8.97
C GLY A 48 -2.84 -4.27 -8.29
N PHE A 49 -3.30 -5.35 -7.67
CA PHE A 49 -4.55 -5.38 -6.93
C PHE A 49 -4.36 -5.96 -5.53
N ILE A 50 -4.91 -5.26 -4.53
CA ILE A 50 -5.00 -5.67 -3.13
C ILE A 50 -6.46 -5.89 -2.78
N SER A 51 -6.81 -7.10 -2.34
CA SER A 51 -8.20 -7.46 -2.02
C SER A 51 -8.76 -6.76 -0.78
N ASN A 52 -7.90 -6.49 0.21
CA ASN A 52 -8.29 -5.82 1.46
C ASN A 52 -7.84 -4.35 1.43
N ASN A 53 -8.58 -3.51 0.71
CA ASN A 53 -8.29 -2.07 0.59
C ASN A 53 -9.32 -1.17 1.29
N VAL A 54 -10.10 -1.71 2.23
CA VAL A 54 -11.04 -0.94 3.07
C VAL A 54 -10.50 -0.89 4.49
N TYR A 55 -10.38 0.31 5.05
CA TYR A 55 -9.81 0.57 6.36
C TYR A 55 -10.82 1.31 7.25
N PRO A 56 -10.84 1.04 8.57
CA PRO A 56 -11.78 1.69 9.47
C PRO A 56 -11.40 3.15 9.78
N THR A 57 -10.11 3.50 9.81
CA THR A 57 -9.64 4.87 10.07
C THR A 57 -8.34 5.17 9.33
N LEU A 58 -7.95 6.45 9.26
CA LEU A 58 -6.66 6.92 8.72
C LEU A 58 -5.45 6.24 9.38
N ASN A 59 -5.54 5.87 10.66
CA ASN A 59 -4.43 5.22 11.37
C ASN A 59 -4.23 3.75 10.97
N ASN A 60 -5.17 3.14 10.25
CA ASN A 60 -5.13 1.74 9.87
C ASN A 60 -4.64 1.51 8.45
N VAL A 61 -4.41 2.58 7.70
CA VAL A 61 -3.97 2.47 6.31
C VAL A 61 -2.48 2.07 6.23
N PRO A 62 -1.99 1.61 5.06
CA PRO A 62 -0.60 1.20 4.93
C PRO A 62 0.38 2.30 5.31
N SER A 63 1.33 1.94 6.16
CA SER A 63 2.41 2.81 6.58
C SER A 63 3.52 2.91 5.52
N LYS A 64 4.45 3.83 5.74
CA LYS A 64 5.71 3.90 4.99
C LYS A 64 6.47 2.57 4.91
N GLU A 65 6.41 1.73 5.95
CA GLU A 65 7.10 0.43 5.95
C GLU A 65 6.50 -0.54 4.94
N PHE A 66 5.18 -0.48 4.70
CA PHE A 66 4.53 -1.25 3.63
C PHE A 66 5.13 -0.86 2.27
N PHE A 67 5.18 0.43 1.96
CA PHE A 67 5.74 0.94 0.71
C PHE A 67 7.23 0.61 0.59
N SER A 68 8.00 0.75 1.67
CA SER A 68 9.43 0.37 1.69
C SER A 68 9.65 -1.11 1.37
N ASN A 69 8.69 -1.97 1.69
CA ASN A 69 8.74 -3.40 1.39
C ASN A 69 8.21 -3.78 0.00
N LEU A 70 7.64 -2.86 -0.79
CA LEU A 70 7.15 -3.15 -2.14
C LEU A 70 8.26 -3.66 -3.07
N LYS A 71 9.49 -3.13 -2.94
CA LYS A 71 10.65 -3.58 -3.75
C LYS A 71 10.94 -5.09 -3.61
N LYS A 72 10.55 -5.71 -2.51
CA LYS A 72 10.70 -7.16 -2.28
C LYS A 72 9.58 -7.99 -2.90
N GLN A 73 8.49 -7.34 -3.31
CA GLN A 73 7.26 -7.98 -3.81
C GLN A 73 7.06 -7.79 -5.30
N ILE A 74 7.69 -6.80 -5.93
CA ILE A 74 7.57 -6.56 -7.38
C ILE A 74 8.07 -7.77 -8.19
N PRO A 75 7.50 -8.03 -9.39
CA PRO A 75 7.97 -9.11 -10.26
C PRO A 75 9.43 -8.94 -10.66
N LYS A 76 10.14 -10.06 -10.88
CA LYS A 76 11.57 -10.08 -11.22
C LYS A 76 11.94 -9.21 -12.42
N LEU A 77 11.04 -9.06 -13.40
CA LEU A 77 11.25 -8.24 -14.59
C LEU A 77 11.53 -6.76 -14.27
N TYR A 78 11.10 -6.28 -13.09
CA TYR A 78 11.22 -4.89 -12.66
C TYR A 78 12.25 -4.70 -11.54
N ILE A 79 12.99 -5.74 -11.15
CA ILE A 79 13.84 -5.68 -9.93
C ILE A 79 15.05 -4.74 -10.07
N GLU A 80 15.50 -4.53 -11.32
CA GLU A 80 16.59 -3.61 -11.66
C GLU A 80 16.11 -2.17 -11.84
N ASP A 81 14.81 -1.97 -12.03
CA ASP A 81 14.22 -0.64 -12.23
C ASP A 81 14.12 0.09 -10.88
N GLU A 82 14.40 1.40 -10.87
CA GLU A 82 14.32 2.20 -9.66
C GLU A 82 12.88 2.69 -9.44
N ILE A 83 12.29 2.33 -8.29
CA ILE A 83 10.96 2.80 -7.91
C ILE A 83 11.06 4.28 -7.51
N ILE A 84 10.28 5.14 -8.18
CA ILE A 84 10.21 6.57 -7.88
C ILE A 84 9.00 6.93 -7.01
N TYR A 85 7.88 6.23 -7.19
CA TYR A 85 6.69 6.39 -6.36
C TYR A 85 5.85 5.11 -6.33
N ALA A 86 4.99 5.02 -5.31
CA ALA A 86 3.90 4.05 -5.27
C ALA A 86 2.62 4.74 -4.79
N GLU A 87 1.48 4.30 -5.32
CA GLU A 87 0.16 4.85 -5.01
C GLU A 87 -0.82 3.71 -4.74
N LEU A 88 -1.60 3.81 -3.66
CA LEU A 88 -2.71 2.92 -3.33
C LEU A 88 -4.01 3.70 -3.26
N ASN A 89 -5.01 3.24 -4.01
CA ASN A 89 -6.39 3.66 -3.91
C ASN A 89 -7.13 2.72 -2.93
N CYS A 90 -7.71 3.30 -1.90
CA CYS A 90 -8.36 2.57 -0.82
C CYS A 90 -9.65 3.27 -0.38
N PHE A 91 -10.37 2.63 0.54
CA PHE A 91 -11.54 3.22 1.18
C PHE A 91 -11.29 3.37 2.67
N ILE A 92 -11.69 4.50 3.24
CA ILE A 92 -11.68 4.74 4.68
C ILE A 92 -13.10 5.14 5.05
N ASP A 93 -13.75 4.35 5.90
CA ASP A 93 -15.17 4.53 6.24
C ASP A 93 -16.08 4.66 4.99
N ASN A 94 -15.84 3.77 4.01
CA ASN A 94 -16.52 3.73 2.69
C ASN A 94 -16.32 4.95 1.78
N GLU A 95 -15.54 5.96 2.16
CA GLU A 95 -15.13 7.05 1.28
C GLU A 95 -13.80 6.73 0.57
N PRO A 96 -13.61 7.14 -0.69
CA PRO A 96 -12.38 6.85 -1.42
C PRO A 96 -11.23 7.78 -1.00
N TYR A 97 -10.05 7.19 -0.84
CA TYR A 97 -8.80 7.86 -0.51
C TYR A 97 -7.66 7.31 -1.36
N LYS A 98 -6.59 8.10 -1.43
CA LYS A 98 -5.37 7.78 -2.13
C LYS A 98 -4.18 7.96 -1.19
N ILE A 99 -3.33 6.94 -1.14
CA ILE A 99 -2.12 6.93 -0.31
C ILE A 99 -0.94 6.82 -1.22
N GLN A 100 -0.07 7.82 -1.18
CA GLN A 100 1.07 7.93 -2.07
C GLN A 100 2.36 7.95 -1.24
N PHE A 101 3.36 7.23 -1.73
CA PHE A 101 4.72 7.30 -1.21
C PHE A 101 5.69 7.71 -2.32
N ASP A 102 6.36 8.84 -2.14
CA ASP A 102 7.44 9.33 -3.01
C ASP A 102 8.78 8.87 -2.42
N TYR A 103 9.48 7.98 -3.11
CA TYR A 103 10.71 7.36 -2.60
C TYR A 103 11.90 8.33 -2.64
N ALA A 104 11.92 9.26 -3.62
CA ALA A 104 12.99 10.24 -3.74
C ALA A 104 12.92 11.29 -2.62
N LYS A 105 11.71 11.67 -2.21
CA LYS A 105 11.48 12.62 -1.12
C LYS A 105 11.26 11.97 0.24
N ASP A 106 11.23 10.64 0.28
CA ASP A 106 10.92 9.85 1.48
C ASP A 106 9.59 10.27 2.14
N CYS A 107 8.61 10.64 1.32
CA CYS A 107 7.42 11.37 1.73
C CYS A 107 6.15 10.55 1.52
N TRP A 108 5.34 10.46 2.57
CA TRP A 108 4.07 9.73 2.57
C TRP A 108 2.90 10.71 2.66
N ILE A 109 1.90 10.54 1.79
CA ILE A 109 0.80 11.49 1.62
C ILE A 109 -0.52 10.72 1.56
N ILE A 110 -1.53 11.18 2.30
CA ILE A 110 -2.93 10.78 2.11
C ILE A 110 -3.68 11.92 1.45
N LYS A 111 -4.43 11.58 0.40
CA LYS A 111 -5.37 12.46 -0.27
C LYS A 111 -6.78 11.90 -0.20
N ASP A 112 -7.77 12.78 -0.09
CA ASP A 112 -9.17 12.40 -0.28
C ASP A 112 -9.53 12.30 -1.78
N LYS A 113 -10.82 12.11 -2.06
CA LYS A 113 -11.36 11.99 -3.42
C LYS A 113 -11.22 13.23 -4.30
N ASP A 114 -11.04 14.39 -3.68
CA ASP A 114 -10.89 15.69 -4.34
C ASP A 114 -9.40 16.08 -4.47
N ASP A 115 -8.49 15.11 -4.27
CA ASP A 115 -7.03 15.27 -4.24
C ASP A 115 -6.52 16.23 -3.15
N THR A 116 -7.34 16.54 -2.14
CA THR A 116 -6.94 17.37 -1.00
C THR A 116 -6.01 16.57 -0.09
N ILE A 117 -4.84 17.14 0.24
CA ILE A 117 -3.90 16.51 1.17
C ILE A 117 -4.49 16.56 2.59
N ILE A 118 -4.86 15.39 3.10
CA ILE A 118 -5.39 15.23 4.47
C ILE A 118 -4.25 15.05 5.46
N GLU A 119 -3.22 14.32 5.05
CA GLU A 119 -2.05 14.07 5.89
C GLU A 119 -0.78 13.95 5.04
N LYS A 120 0.34 14.41 5.61
CA LYS A 120 1.66 14.32 5.01
C LYS A 120 2.70 14.02 6.09
N ARG A 121 3.58 13.06 5.84
CA ARG A 121 4.68 12.66 6.72
C ARG A 121 5.99 12.56 5.94
#